data_AF-A0A5Q4BDR1-F1
#
_entry.id   AF-A0A5Q4BDR1-F1
#
_cell.length_a   1.000
_cell.length_b   1.000
_cell.length_c   1.000
_cell.angle_alpha   90.00
_cell.angle_beta   90.00
_cell.angle_gamma   90.00
#
_symmetry.space_group_name_H-M   'P 1'
#
loop_
_entity.id
_entity.type
_entity.pdbx_description
1 polymer ?
#
loop_
_entity_poly.entity_id
_entity_poly.type
_entity_poly.pdbx_seq_one_letter_code
_entity_poly.pdbx_strand_id
1 'polypeptide(L)'
;MLALGAMQAVPLSTSGSQTSLRFAMESYLQSLADLRVAVSAFSSTQRDGILWTTFLLGLFELMQDASGQKWLQHMVFGTSQALIASGPTTCASGTMRTFFIQARTFEVCRSIIFNQASFLASPEWIVLTDSLSNASVATATASLSHLLKLVVLCSALRARTAEFIDCLPVSCPNMDSGGFLEALNLATEGFHLREALENWKTSAIFPPERREEMLLSTVYYSATSMYLSGNYDYDLGHWQMMGVGVPALDLHEIAGHYDTIVTTVRESLATTSLSPLLFLFPLRVAGARARQAWQQHVVMDLLQQVRKQFAVADAMILELTGVWSSSRASM
;
A
#
# COMPACT_ATOMS: atom_id res chain seq x y z
N MET A 1 -9.16 -5.30 -24.49
CA MET A 1 -7.83 -5.72 -25.02
C MET A 1 -6.87 -4.54 -25.22
N LEU A 2 -7.32 -3.34 -25.57
CA LEU A 2 -6.45 -2.18 -25.79
C LEU A 2 -5.74 -1.66 -24.51
N ALA A 3 -6.35 -1.79 -23.33
CA ALA A 3 -5.68 -1.43 -22.05
C ALA A 3 -4.41 -2.26 -21.79
N LEU A 4 -4.40 -3.54 -22.19
CA LEU A 4 -3.18 -4.38 -22.15
C LEU A 4 -2.16 -3.93 -23.20
N GLY A 5 -2.61 -3.52 -24.38
CA GLY A 5 -1.74 -2.95 -25.42
C GLY A 5 -1.03 -1.68 -24.95
N ALA A 6 -1.70 -0.82 -24.19
CA ALA A 6 -1.09 0.36 -23.57
C ALA A 6 0.02 -0.02 -22.57
N MET A 7 -0.22 -1.00 -21.71
CA MET A 7 0.76 -1.50 -20.73
C MET A 7 1.99 -2.13 -21.39
N GLN A 8 1.80 -2.92 -22.45
CA GLN A 8 2.88 -3.69 -23.08
C GLN A 8 3.76 -2.86 -24.03
N ALA A 9 3.27 -1.73 -24.52
CA ALA A 9 4.03 -0.88 -25.45
C ALA A 9 5.14 -0.06 -24.77
N VAL A 10 5.08 0.14 -23.45
CA VAL A 10 6.04 0.96 -22.69
C VAL A 10 7.38 0.23 -22.43
N PRO A 11 7.41 -1.05 -21.98
CA PRO A 11 8.66 -1.76 -21.69
C PRO A 11 9.46 -2.15 -22.95
N LEU A 12 8.83 -2.23 -24.13
CA LEU A 12 9.46 -2.68 -25.39
C LEU A 12 10.25 -1.58 -26.14
N SER A 13 10.48 -0.43 -25.51
CA SER A 13 11.01 0.78 -26.15
C SER A 13 12.54 0.85 -26.24
N THR A 14 13.21 -0.22 -26.70
CA THR A 14 14.67 -0.20 -26.91
C THR A 14 15.13 0.27 -28.30
N SER A 15 14.22 0.46 -29.27
CA SER A 15 14.61 0.99 -30.60
C SER A 15 13.53 1.74 -31.39
N GLY A 16 12.38 2.08 -30.77
CA GLY A 16 11.23 2.76 -31.41
C GLY A 16 10.38 3.61 -30.46
N SER A 17 11.02 4.23 -29.47
CA SER A 17 10.38 4.82 -28.27
C SER A 17 9.17 5.72 -28.52
N GLN A 18 9.21 6.63 -29.50
CA GLN A 18 8.10 7.56 -29.75
C GLN A 18 6.88 6.89 -30.40
N THR A 19 7.09 5.95 -31.32
CA THR A 19 5.97 5.23 -31.97
C THR A 19 5.26 4.30 -31.00
N SER A 20 6.00 3.63 -30.11
CA SER A 20 5.43 2.76 -29.09
C SER A 20 4.67 3.55 -28.03
N LEU A 21 5.23 4.69 -27.58
CA LEU A 21 4.54 5.57 -26.64
C LEU A 21 3.26 6.15 -27.25
N ARG A 22 3.30 6.61 -28.51
CA ARG A 22 2.12 7.11 -29.21
C ARG A 22 1.02 6.05 -29.29
N PHE A 23 1.37 4.83 -29.69
CA PHE A 23 0.43 3.71 -29.72
C PHE A 23 -0.15 3.40 -28.33
N ALA A 24 0.68 3.45 -27.28
CA ALA A 24 0.23 3.24 -25.92
C ALA A 24 -0.79 4.29 -25.48
N MET A 25 -0.51 5.57 -25.77
CA MET A 25 -1.40 6.69 -25.46
C MET A 25 -2.70 6.63 -26.26
N GLU A 26 -2.64 6.33 -27.56
CA GLU A 26 -3.83 6.13 -28.41
C GLU A 26 -4.71 4.98 -27.87
N SER A 27 -4.08 3.86 -27.51
CA SER A 27 -4.78 2.70 -26.92
C SER A 27 -5.39 3.00 -25.55
N TYR A 28 -4.70 3.78 -24.71
CA TYR A 28 -5.19 4.23 -23.41
C TYR A 28 -6.42 5.14 -23.59
N LEU A 29 -6.33 6.15 -24.47
CA LEU A 29 -7.43 7.09 -24.72
C LEU A 29 -8.66 6.40 -25.29
N GLN A 30 -8.47 5.47 -26.23
CA GLN A 30 -9.58 4.69 -26.77
C GLN A 30 -10.21 3.79 -25.70
N SER A 31 -9.40 3.08 -24.92
CA SER A 31 -9.91 2.23 -23.84
C SER A 31 -10.68 3.03 -22.78
N LEU A 32 -10.23 4.25 -22.48
CA LEU A 32 -10.91 5.14 -21.54
C LEU A 32 -12.26 5.63 -22.11
N ALA A 33 -12.34 5.94 -23.41
CA ALA A 33 -13.58 6.30 -24.08
C ALA A 33 -14.58 5.13 -24.05
N ASP A 34 -14.12 3.92 -24.40
CA ASP A 34 -14.95 2.71 -24.38
C ASP A 34 -15.41 2.36 -22.97
N LEU A 35 -14.54 2.51 -21.97
CA LEU A 35 -14.87 2.30 -20.55
C LEU A 35 -15.98 3.25 -20.09
N ARG A 36 -15.92 4.54 -20.49
CA ARG A 36 -16.98 5.51 -20.15
C ARG A 36 -18.32 5.08 -20.74
N VAL A 37 -18.34 4.64 -22.00
CA VAL A 37 -19.56 4.13 -22.64
C VAL A 37 -20.09 2.90 -21.91
N ALA A 38 -19.20 1.95 -21.57
CA ALA A 38 -19.58 0.72 -20.86
C ALA A 38 -20.13 1.00 -19.45
N VAL A 39 -19.57 1.97 -18.72
CA VAL A 39 -20.07 2.39 -17.42
C VAL A 39 -21.41 3.10 -17.53
N SER A 40 -21.61 3.98 -18.53
CA SER A 40 -22.89 4.67 -18.74
C SER A 40 -24.01 3.73 -19.18
N ALA A 41 -23.68 2.67 -19.94
CA ALA A 41 -24.62 1.65 -20.40
C ALA A 41 -24.51 0.34 -19.58
N PHE A 42 -24.25 0.47 -18.27
CA PHE A 42 -23.88 -0.67 -17.43
C PHE A 42 -24.87 -1.83 -17.50
N SER A 43 -24.33 -3.03 -17.69
CA SER A 43 -25.02 -4.30 -17.53
C SER A 43 -24.20 -5.28 -16.71
N SER A 44 -24.86 -6.19 -15.99
CA SER A 44 -24.18 -7.17 -15.12
C SER A 44 -23.20 -8.06 -15.88
N THR A 45 -23.44 -8.31 -17.17
CA THR A 45 -22.58 -9.11 -18.05
C THR A 45 -21.26 -8.42 -18.41
N GLN A 46 -21.18 -7.09 -18.27
CA GLN A 46 -19.97 -6.30 -18.58
C GLN A 46 -19.12 -5.98 -17.35
N ARG A 47 -19.58 -6.31 -16.14
CA ARG A 47 -18.94 -5.97 -14.86
C ARG A 47 -17.46 -6.31 -14.83
N ASP A 48 -17.11 -7.55 -15.17
CA ASP A 48 -15.73 -8.04 -15.16
C ASP A 48 -14.85 -7.23 -16.11
N GLY A 49 -15.35 -7.00 -17.33
CA GLY A 49 -14.64 -6.22 -18.36
C GLY A 49 -14.40 -4.78 -17.92
N ILE A 50 -15.39 -4.15 -17.28
CA ILE A 50 -15.27 -2.81 -16.70
C ILE A 50 -14.19 -2.80 -15.62
N LEU A 51 -14.27 -3.69 -14.63
CA LEU A 51 -13.32 -3.74 -13.52
C LEU A 51 -11.87 -3.98 -13.97
N TRP A 52 -11.65 -4.97 -14.83
CA TRP A 52 -10.31 -5.24 -15.37
C TRP A 52 -9.78 -4.07 -16.21
N THR A 53 -10.64 -3.44 -17.01
CA THR A 53 -10.23 -2.29 -17.82
C THR A 53 -9.83 -1.11 -16.95
N THR A 54 -10.65 -0.75 -15.96
CA THR A 54 -10.35 0.31 -14.98
C THR A 54 -9.02 0.03 -14.26
N PHE A 55 -8.82 -1.20 -13.76
CA PHE A 55 -7.60 -1.57 -13.07
C PHE A 55 -6.34 -1.45 -13.96
N LEU A 56 -6.40 -1.97 -15.19
CA LEU A 56 -5.27 -1.92 -16.13
C LEU A 56 -4.93 -0.49 -16.57
N LEU A 57 -5.94 0.36 -16.77
CA LEU A 57 -5.72 1.77 -17.08
C LEU A 57 -5.07 2.51 -15.90
N GLY A 58 -5.46 2.19 -14.67
CA GLY A 58 -4.79 2.70 -13.47
C GLY A 58 -3.32 2.27 -13.40
N LEU A 59 -2.99 1.02 -13.72
CA LEU A 59 -1.59 0.58 -13.78
C LEU A 59 -0.79 1.34 -14.84
N PHE A 60 -1.39 1.65 -15.99
CA PHE A 60 -0.74 2.44 -17.03
C PHE A 60 -0.45 3.86 -16.55
N GLU A 61 -1.37 4.47 -15.80
CA GLU A 61 -1.17 5.79 -15.20
C GLU A 61 0.02 5.81 -14.24
N LEU A 62 0.26 4.75 -13.46
CA LEU A 62 1.46 4.65 -12.62
C LEU A 62 2.77 4.60 -13.41
N MET A 63 2.73 4.08 -14.64
CA MET A 63 3.90 4.05 -15.53
C MET A 63 4.21 5.42 -16.13
N GLN A 64 3.20 6.27 -16.33
CA GLN A 64 3.32 7.53 -17.09
C GLN A 64 3.23 8.80 -16.23
N ASP A 65 2.51 8.76 -15.12
CA ASP A 65 2.26 9.91 -14.26
C ASP A 65 3.18 9.90 -13.03
N ALA A 66 4.19 10.77 -13.06
CA ALA A 66 5.14 10.95 -11.97
C ALA A 66 4.49 11.42 -10.65
N SER A 67 3.32 12.08 -10.73
CA SER A 67 2.64 12.60 -9.54
C SER A 67 1.88 11.53 -8.75
N GLY A 68 1.50 10.43 -9.41
CA GLY A 68 0.60 9.40 -8.87
C GLY A 68 -0.85 9.87 -8.64
N GLN A 69 -1.19 11.13 -8.92
CA GLN A 69 -2.51 11.68 -8.63
C GLN A 69 -3.59 11.14 -9.55
N LYS A 70 -3.27 10.92 -10.85
CA LYS A 70 -4.22 10.32 -11.78
C LYS A 70 -4.59 8.92 -11.33
N TRP A 71 -3.58 8.11 -11.00
CA TRP A 71 -3.79 6.78 -10.47
C TRP A 71 -4.60 6.78 -9.18
N LEU A 72 -4.28 7.67 -8.23
CA LEU A 72 -5.03 7.77 -6.99
C LEU A 72 -6.52 8.04 -7.25
N GLN A 73 -6.83 9.01 -8.11
CA GLN A 73 -8.20 9.31 -8.50
C GLN A 73 -8.87 8.12 -9.19
N HIS A 74 -8.17 7.47 -10.12
CA HIS A 74 -8.66 6.32 -10.86
C HIS A 74 -8.96 5.13 -9.94
N MET A 75 -8.06 4.82 -9.00
CA MET A 75 -8.28 3.74 -8.05
C MET A 75 -9.42 4.06 -7.09
N VAL A 76 -9.41 5.24 -6.46
CA VAL A 76 -10.41 5.59 -5.42
C VAL A 76 -11.80 5.72 -6.03
N PHE A 77 -11.95 6.47 -7.12
CA PHE A 77 -13.25 6.81 -7.69
C PHE A 77 -13.68 5.89 -8.84
N GLY A 78 -12.76 5.11 -9.41
CA GLY A 78 -13.05 4.11 -10.44
C GLY A 78 -13.05 2.70 -9.87
N THR A 79 -11.87 2.12 -9.66
CA THR A 79 -11.71 0.69 -9.34
C THR A 79 -12.39 0.31 -8.03
N SER A 80 -12.12 1.06 -6.95
CA SER A 80 -12.63 0.77 -5.62
C SER A 80 -14.15 1.00 -5.54
N GLN A 81 -14.68 2.07 -6.14
CA GLN A 81 -16.14 2.28 -6.20
C GLN A 81 -16.85 1.19 -7.02
N ALA A 82 -16.30 0.79 -8.16
CA ALA A 82 -16.89 -0.28 -8.96
C ALA A 82 -16.88 -1.63 -8.21
N LEU A 83 -15.85 -1.89 -7.41
CA LEU A 83 -15.73 -3.08 -6.59
C LEU A 83 -16.72 -3.05 -5.40
N ILE A 84 -16.82 -1.90 -4.72
CA ILE A 84 -17.81 -1.64 -3.66
C ILE A 84 -19.23 -1.85 -4.19
N ALA A 85 -19.56 -1.25 -5.34
CA ALA A 85 -20.88 -1.39 -5.97
C ALA A 85 -21.19 -2.82 -6.42
N SER A 86 -20.16 -3.62 -6.73
CA SER A 86 -20.33 -5.04 -7.07
C SER A 86 -20.61 -5.91 -5.85
N GLY A 87 -20.22 -5.45 -4.65
CA GLY A 87 -20.38 -6.15 -3.39
C GLY A 87 -19.39 -7.32 -3.20
N PRO A 88 -19.09 -7.68 -1.94
CA PRO A 88 -18.11 -8.72 -1.61
C PRO A 88 -18.54 -10.12 -2.08
N THR A 89 -19.85 -10.43 -2.08
CA THR A 89 -20.37 -11.74 -2.49
C THR A 89 -20.06 -12.07 -3.95
N THR A 90 -20.05 -11.07 -4.83
CA THR A 90 -19.67 -11.22 -6.25
C THR A 90 -18.20 -11.64 -6.40
N CYS A 91 -17.36 -11.36 -5.41
CA CYS A 91 -15.92 -11.67 -5.42
C CYS A 91 -15.57 -13.04 -4.81
N ALA A 92 -16.57 -13.84 -4.41
CA ALA A 92 -16.34 -15.14 -3.77
C ALA A 92 -15.81 -16.21 -4.73
N SER A 93 -16.10 -16.11 -6.04
CA SER A 93 -15.73 -17.12 -7.03
C SER A 93 -15.45 -16.54 -8.43
N GLY A 94 -14.98 -17.40 -9.34
CA GLY A 94 -14.78 -17.08 -10.75
C GLY A 94 -13.72 -16.01 -11.04
N THR A 95 -13.94 -15.30 -12.14
CA THR A 95 -13.14 -14.18 -12.65
C THR A 95 -13.08 -13.01 -11.65
N MET A 96 -14.18 -12.74 -10.96
CA MET A 96 -14.27 -11.69 -9.95
C MET A 96 -13.44 -11.98 -8.69
N ARG A 97 -13.34 -13.24 -8.25
CA ARG A 97 -12.38 -13.64 -7.21
C ARG A 97 -10.94 -13.34 -7.63
N THR A 98 -10.60 -13.66 -8.87
CA THR A 98 -9.24 -13.43 -9.40
C THR A 98 -8.95 -11.93 -9.46
N PHE A 99 -9.89 -11.15 -9.98
CA PHE A 99 -9.79 -9.69 -9.99
C PHE A 99 -9.59 -9.13 -8.58
N PHE A 100 -10.44 -9.52 -7.63
CA PHE A 100 -10.36 -9.05 -6.24
C PHE A 100 -8.99 -9.34 -5.62
N ILE A 101 -8.47 -10.56 -5.76
CA ILE A 101 -7.15 -10.94 -5.22
C ILE A 101 -6.05 -10.02 -5.77
N GLN A 102 -6.08 -9.70 -7.07
CA GLN A 102 -5.09 -8.83 -7.70
C GLN A 102 -5.26 -7.37 -7.28
N ALA A 103 -6.47 -6.81 -7.42
CA ALA A 103 -6.76 -5.41 -7.12
C ALA A 103 -6.54 -5.08 -5.63
N ARG A 104 -6.82 -6.04 -4.72
CA ARG A 104 -6.66 -5.86 -3.27
C ARG A 104 -5.25 -5.45 -2.88
N THR A 105 -4.22 -6.05 -3.46
CA THR A 105 -2.82 -5.69 -3.13
C THR A 105 -2.52 -4.23 -3.45
N PHE A 106 -3.05 -3.71 -4.57
CA PHE A 106 -2.87 -2.31 -4.96
C PHE A 106 -3.69 -1.36 -4.09
N GLU A 107 -4.91 -1.73 -3.73
CA GLU A 107 -5.72 -0.96 -2.79
C GLU A 107 -5.09 -0.90 -1.39
N VAL A 108 -4.47 -1.99 -0.92
CA VAL A 108 -3.68 -2.03 0.32
C VAL A 108 -2.47 -1.09 0.21
N CYS A 109 -1.74 -1.11 -0.90
CA CYS A 109 -0.61 -0.20 -1.10
C CYS A 109 -1.07 1.26 -1.16
N ARG A 110 -2.20 1.54 -1.81
CA ARG A 110 -2.79 2.87 -1.89
C ARG A 110 -3.13 3.41 -0.51
N SER A 111 -3.84 2.63 0.31
CA SER A 111 -4.28 3.06 1.63
C SER A 111 -3.10 3.51 2.49
N ILE A 112 -2.02 2.72 2.51
CA ILE A 112 -0.86 3.00 3.33
C ILE A 112 0.07 4.08 2.75
N ILE A 113 0.22 4.17 1.42
CA ILE A 113 1.00 5.25 0.80
C ILE A 113 0.36 6.62 1.02
N PHE A 114 -0.96 6.70 1.06
CA PHE A 114 -1.65 7.97 1.25
C PHE A 114 -2.17 8.20 2.67
N ASN A 115 -1.85 7.30 3.62
CA ASN A 115 -2.36 7.34 5.00
C ASN A 115 -3.89 7.45 5.06
N GLN A 116 -4.59 6.75 4.17
CA GLN A 116 -6.06 6.77 4.06
C GLN A 116 -6.66 5.44 4.47
N ALA A 117 -7.89 5.47 4.97
CA ALA A 117 -8.67 4.26 5.14
C ALA A 117 -8.96 3.59 3.79
N SER A 118 -9.19 2.27 3.83
CA SER A 118 -9.66 1.50 2.70
C SER A 118 -11.02 0.89 3.03
N PHE A 119 -11.87 0.75 2.02
CA PHE A 119 -13.12 -0.03 2.14
C PHE A 119 -12.85 -1.49 2.54
N LEU A 120 -11.64 -2.01 2.29
CA LEU A 120 -11.22 -3.34 2.73
C LEU A 120 -11.21 -3.51 4.25
N ALA A 121 -11.24 -2.42 5.02
CA ALA A 121 -11.32 -2.45 6.47
C ALA A 121 -12.74 -2.69 7.00
N SER A 122 -13.79 -2.62 6.16
CA SER A 122 -15.14 -2.87 6.64
C SER A 122 -15.42 -4.37 6.83
N PRO A 123 -16.32 -4.74 7.76
CA PRO A 123 -16.50 -6.12 8.20
C PRO A 123 -16.78 -7.11 7.06
N GLU A 124 -17.61 -6.73 6.10
CA GLU A 124 -18.01 -7.59 4.99
C GLU A 124 -16.85 -7.93 4.04
N TRP A 125 -15.86 -7.04 3.87
CA TRP A 125 -14.67 -7.28 3.06
C TRP A 125 -13.59 -8.04 3.83
N ILE A 126 -13.52 -7.86 5.15
CA ILE A 126 -12.69 -8.69 6.04
C ILE A 126 -13.17 -10.14 6.00
N VAL A 127 -14.48 -10.37 6.16
CA VAL A 127 -15.08 -11.72 6.11
C VAL A 127 -14.80 -12.40 4.77
N LEU A 128 -14.93 -11.67 3.65
CA LEU A 128 -14.55 -12.19 2.34
C LEU A 128 -13.06 -12.60 2.33
N THR A 129 -12.17 -11.72 2.76
CA THR A 129 -10.72 -11.98 2.79
C THR A 129 -10.37 -13.21 3.62
N ASP A 130 -11.00 -13.39 4.77
CA ASP A 130 -10.80 -14.53 5.65
C ASP A 130 -11.33 -15.82 5.00
N SER A 131 -12.51 -15.76 4.36
CA SER A 131 -13.06 -16.91 3.63
C SER A 131 -12.16 -17.39 2.48
N LEU A 132 -11.55 -16.45 1.75
CA LEU A 132 -10.66 -16.74 0.63
C LEU A 132 -9.33 -17.33 1.10
N SER A 133 -8.85 -16.92 2.27
CA SER A 133 -7.64 -17.44 2.89
C SER A 133 -7.83 -18.87 3.39
N ASN A 134 -8.97 -19.15 4.03
CA ASN A 134 -9.31 -20.49 4.54
C ASN A 134 -9.61 -21.51 3.44
N ALA A 135 -10.13 -21.06 2.29
CA ALA A 135 -10.38 -21.93 1.13
C ALA A 135 -9.09 -22.36 0.40
N SER A 136 -7.95 -21.73 0.68
CA SER A 136 -6.65 -22.10 0.12
C SER A 136 -5.97 -23.08 1.08
N VAL A 137 -5.90 -24.36 0.70
CA VAL A 137 -5.18 -25.43 1.45
C VAL A 137 -3.66 -25.19 1.51
N ALA A 138 -3.16 -24.13 0.85
CA ALA A 138 -1.75 -23.79 0.83
C ALA A 138 -1.43 -22.71 1.89
N THR A 139 -0.76 -23.14 2.97
CA THR A 139 -0.36 -22.36 4.16
C THR A 139 0.29 -21.00 3.87
N ALA A 140 1.05 -20.89 2.78
CA ALA A 140 1.70 -19.63 2.39
C ALA A 140 0.75 -18.55 1.83
N THR A 141 -0.29 -18.90 1.04
CA THR A 141 -1.25 -17.89 0.50
C THR A 141 -2.07 -17.23 1.59
N ALA A 142 -2.35 -17.99 2.65
CA ALA A 142 -3.00 -17.48 3.84
C ALA A 142 -2.08 -16.49 4.58
N SER A 143 -0.77 -16.68 4.52
CA SER A 143 0.21 -15.81 5.20
C SER A 143 0.24 -14.42 4.57
N LEU A 144 0.43 -14.27 3.25
CA LEU A 144 0.40 -12.94 2.63
C LEU A 144 -0.99 -12.28 2.74
N SER A 145 -2.07 -13.04 2.57
CA SER A 145 -3.43 -12.50 2.68
C SER A 145 -3.74 -11.95 4.08
N HIS A 146 -3.33 -12.65 5.13
CA HIS A 146 -3.48 -12.17 6.50
C HIS A 146 -2.65 -10.91 6.73
N LEU A 147 -1.41 -10.86 6.23
CA LEU A 147 -0.58 -9.67 6.36
C LEU A 147 -1.19 -8.45 5.65
N LEU A 148 -1.72 -8.61 4.43
CA LEU A 148 -2.41 -7.54 3.70
C LEU A 148 -3.62 -7.00 4.49
N LYS A 149 -4.35 -7.87 5.19
CA LYS A 149 -5.43 -7.45 6.12
C LYS A 149 -4.87 -6.58 7.25
N LEU A 150 -3.76 -6.99 7.88
CA LEU A 150 -3.11 -6.20 8.94
C LEU A 150 -2.65 -4.84 8.44
N VAL A 151 -2.12 -4.75 7.21
CA VAL A 151 -1.74 -3.47 6.59
C VAL A 151 -2.94 -2.53 6.47
N VAL A 152 -4.09 -3.06 6.01
CA VAL A 152 -5.34 -2.29 5.89
C VAL A 152 -5.81 -1.76 7.24
N LEU A 153 -5.80 -2.61 8.27
CA LEU A 153 -6.20 -2.22 9.63
C LEU A 153 -5.25 -1.17 10.22
N CYS A 154 -3.93 -1.32 10.03
CA CYS A 154 -2.95 -0.32 10.45
C CYS A 154 -3.17 1.03 9.75
N SER A 155 -3.55 1.03 8.47
CA SER A 155 -3.87 2.25 7.72
C SER A 155 -5.15 2.92 8.20
N ALA A 156 -6.20 2.13 8.49
CA ALA A 156 -7.44 2.64 9.08
C ALA A 156 -7.20 3.26 10.46
N LEU A 157 -6.39 2.60 11.30
CA LEU A 157 -5.99 3.12 12.59
C LEU A 157 -5.18 4.41 12.44
N ARG A 158 -4.22 4.48 11.48
CA ARG A 158 -3.45 5.71 11.22
C ARG A 158 -4.34 6.91 10.93
N ALA A 159 -5.37 6.73 10.10
CA ALA A 159 -6.30 7.81 9.75
C ALA A 159 -7.04 8.34 10.99
N ARG A 160 -7.57 7.45 11.83
CA ARG A 160 -8.25 7.82 13.09
C ARG A 160 -7.31 8.45 14.10
N THR A 161 -6.09 7.91 14.23
CA THR A 161 -5.05 8.48 15.09
C THR A 161 -4.65 9.88 14.64
N ALA A 162 -4.47 10.11 13.33
CA ALA A 162 -4.15 11.42 12.79
C ALA A 162 -5.25 12.44 13.11
N GLU A 163 -6.51 12.09 12.82
CA GLU A 163 -7.67 12.93 13.12
C GLU A 163 -7.78 13.27 14.61
N PHE A 164 -7.54 12.29 15.48
CA PHE A 164 -7.51 12.50 16.93
C PHE A 164 -6.42 13.50 17.34
N ILE A 165 -5.19 13.31 16.88
CA ILE A 165 -4.06 14.20 17.21
C ILE A 165 -4.29 15.62 16.67
N ASP A 166 -4.79 15.76 15.44
CA ASP A 166 -5.06 17.06 14.82
C ASP A 166 -6.16 17.85 15.57
N CYS A 167 -7.06 17.16 16.27
CA CYS A 167 -8.10 17.77 17.08
C CYS A 167 -7.64 18.12 18.50
N LEU A 168 -6.43 17.73 18.91
CA LEU A 168 -5.91 18.07 20.24
C LEU A 168 -5.52 19.56 20.32
N PRO A 169 -5.90 20.27 21.38
CA PRO A 169 -5.40 21.62 21.61
C PRO A 169 -3.88 21.59 21.88
N VAL A 170 -3.17 22.59 21.35
CA VAL A 170 -1.69 22.78 21.45
C VAL A 170 -1.19 22.78 22.90
N SER A 171 -2.07 23.02 23.88
CA SER A 171 -1.81 22.87 25.30
C SER A 171 -2.95 22.09 25.91
N CYS A 172 -2.65 20.92 26.48
CA CYS A 172 -3.65 20.05 27.10
C CYS A 172 -3.41 19.94 28.62
N PRO A 173 -3.68 21.00 29.43
CA PRO A 173 -3.52 20.88 30.88
C PRO A 173 -4.56 19.94 31.50
N ASN A 174 -5.73 19.78 30.85
CA ASN A 174 -6.82 18.92 31.32
C ASN A 174 -7.52 18.29 30.10
N MET A 175 -7.03 17.12 29.67
CA MET A 175 -7.81 16.28 28.77
C MET A 175 -9.08 15.84 29.48
N ASP A 176 -10.23 15.98 28.82
CA ASP A 176 -11.49 15.49 29.38
C ASP A 176 -11.51 13.95 29.38
N SER A 177 -12.39 13.36 30.19
CA SER A 177 -12.48 11.90 30.31
C SER A 177 -12.79 11.22 28.96
N GLY A 178 -13.41 11.93 28.02
CA GLY A 178 -13.70 11.45 26.67
C GLY A 178 -12.45 11.33 25.81
N GLY A 179 -11.63 12.37 25.74
CA GLY A 179 -10.37 12.36 25.00
C GLY A 179 -9.39 11.31 25.51
N PHE A 180 -9.30 11.13 26.83
CA PHE A 180 -8.44 10.10 27.43
C PHE A 180 -8.91 8.69 27.06
N LEU A 181 -10.23 8.45 27.09
CA LEU A 181 -10.80 7.16 26.69
C LEU A 181 -10.54 6.86 25.21
N GLU A 182 -10.68 7.84 24.32
CA GLU A 182 -10.38 7.64 22.90
C GLU A 182 -8.89 7.39 22.65
N ALA A 183 -8.00 8.13 23.34
CA ALA A 183 -6.56 7.86 23.29
C ALA A 183 -6.24 6.42 23.73
N LEU A 184 -6.86 5.96 24.82
CA LEU A 184 -6.70 4.59 25.32
C LEU A 184 -7.22 3.55 24.31
N ASN A 185 -8.37 3.80 23.67
CA ASN A 185 -8.93 2.91 22.65
C ASN A 185 -7.98 2.78 21.44
N LEU A 186 -7.49 3.92 20.93
CA LEU A 186 -6.55 3.95 19.81
C LEU A 186 -5.22 3.25 20.14
N ALA A 187 -4.71 3.45 21.35
CA ALA A 187 -3.50 2.77 21.82
C ALA A 187 -3.72 1.25 21.97
N THR A 188 -4.84 0.84 22.56
CA THR A 188 -5.22 -0.57 22.75
C THR A 188 -5.34 -1.30 21.41
N GLU A 189 -6.03 -0.69 20.44
CA GLU A 189 -6.14 -1.23 19.08
C GLU A 189 -4.76 -1.39 18.43
N GLY A 190 -3.87 -0.42 18.62
CA GLY A 190 -2.49 -0.51 18.16
C GLY A 190 -1.71 -1.65 18.81
N PHE A 191 -1.85 -1.89 20.12
CA PHE A 191 -1.23 -3.03 20.79
C PHE A 191 -1.76 -4.36 20.25
N HIS A 192 -3.06 -4.48 19.99
CA HIS A 192 -3.62 -5.67 19.37
C HIS A 192 -3.06 -5.90 17.96
N LEU A 193 -2.89 -4.85 17.15
CA LEU A 193 -2.27 -4.97 15.82
C LEU A 193 -0.78 -5.34 15.90
N ARG A 194 -0.05 -4.81 16.88
CA ARG A 194 1.34 -5.18 17.14
C ARG A 194 1.44 -6.67 17.49
N GLU A 195 0.62 -7.14 18.42
CA GLU A 195 0.55 -8.55 18.79
C GLU A 195 0.19 -9.44 17.59
N ALA A 196 -0.78 -9.01 16.77
CA ALA A 196 -1.17 -9.73 15.56
C ALA A 196 -0.03 -9.84 14.54
N LEU A 197 0.79 -8.79 14.38
CA LEU A 197 1.97 -8.81 13.51
C LEU A 197 3.04 -9.79 14.03
N GLU A 198 3.29 -9.82 15.34
CA GLU A 198 4.26 -10.76 15.94
C GLU A 198 3.77 -12.20 15.88
N ASN A 199 2.49 -12.45 16.13
CA ASN A 199 1.86 -13.76 15.95
C ASN A 199 1.92 -14.21 14.48
N TRP A 200 1.71 -13.28 13.54
CA TRP A 200 1.87 -13.57 12.13
C TRP A 200 3.32 -13.95 11.80
N LYS A 201 4.30 -13.20 12.31
CA LYS A 201 5.72 -13.44 12.03
C LYS A 201 6.20 -14.81 12.51
N THR A 202 5.71 -15.25 13.67
CA THR A 202 6.05 -16.56 14.26
C THR A 202 5.32 -17.72 13.59
N SER A 203 4.12 -17.48 13.05
CA SER A 203 3.28 -18.51 12.43
C SER A 203 3.46 -18.63 10.91
N ALA A 204 4.06 -17.63 10.26
CA ALA A 204 4.19 -17.59 8.80
C ALA A 204 5.18 -18.66 8.32
N ILE A 205 4.70 -19.56 7.45
CA ILE A 205 5.49 -20.63 6.85
C ILE A 205 5.46 -20.46 5.34
N PHE A 206 6.66 -20.35 4.74
CA PHE A 206 6.82 -20.26 3.30
C PHE A 206 7.66 -21.44 2.80
N PRO A 207 7.09 -22.33 1.97
CA PRO A 207 7.88 -23.37 1.35
C PRO A 207 8.80 -22.77 0.25
N PRO A 208 9.93 -23.41 -0.09
CA PRO A 208 10.93 -22.84 -0.99
C PRO A 208 10.39 -22.41 -2.37
N GLU A 209 9.37 -23.10 -2.88
CA GLU A 209 8.73 -22.81 -4.17
C GLU A 209 7.99 -21.47 -4.17
N ARG A 210 7.68 -20.92 -2.98
CA ARG A 210 6.96 -19.66 -2.79
C ARG A 210 7.88 -18.54 -2.31
N ARG A 211 9.13 -18.57 -2.78
CA ARG A 211 10.17 -17.59 -2.44
C ARG A 211 9.75 -16.15 -2.72
N GLU A 212 9.09 -15.87 -3.85
CA GLU A 212 8.64 -14.49 -4.16
C GLU A 212 7.63 -13.99 -3.13
N GLU A 213 6.67 -14.83 -2.75
CA GLU A 213 5.67 -14.50 -1.74
C GLU A 213 6.29 -14.36 -0.34
N MET A 214 7.28 -15.19 -0.01
CA MET A 214 8.06 -15.05 1.22
C MET A 214 8.79 -13.69 1.27
N LEU A 215 9.48 -13.31 0.19
CA LEU A 215 10.20 -12.05 0.10
C LEU A 215 9.22 -10.87 0.22
N LEU A 216 8.11 -10.91 -0.53
CA LEU A 216 7.07 -9.87 -0.49
C LEU A 216 6.45 -9.75 0.92
N SER A 217 6.15 -10.88 1.55
CA SER A 217 5.59 -10.89 2.91
C SER A 217 6.59 -10.38 3.95
N THR A 218 7.88 -10.71 3.78
CA THR A 218 8.95 -10.26 4.69
C THR A 218 9.13 -8.75 4.64
N VAL A 219 9.14 -8.18 3.43
CA VAL A 219 9.26 -6.72 3.26
C VAL A 219 7.99 -6.00 3.73
N TYR A 220 6.80 -6.55 3.46
CA TYR A 220 5.54 -5.95 3.92
C TYR A 220 5.41 -6.01 5.44
N TYR A 221 5.84 -7.09 6.10
CA TYR A 221 5.84 -7.18 7.55
C TYR A 221 6.72 -6.10 8.16
N SER A 222 7.97 -5.98 7.71
CA SER A 222 8.91 -4.99 8.25
C SER A 222 8.41 -3.55 8.03
N ALA A 223 7.89 -3.26 6.84
CA ALA A 223 7.32 -1.96 6.53
C ALA A 223 6.06 -1.67 7.36
N THR A 224 5.17 -2.64 7.54
CA THR A 224 3.95 -2.48 8.34
C THR A 224 4.27 -2.30 9.82
N SER A 225 5.26 -3.02 10.34
CA SER A 225 5.74 -2.85 11.72
C SER A 225 6.27 -1.44 11.97
N MET A 226 7.09 -0.90 11.07
CA MET A 226 7.60 0.47 11.13
C MET A 226 6.49 1.52 10.93
N TYR A 227 5.54 1.23 10.05
CA TYR A 227 4.39 2.10 9.79
C TYR A 227 3.49 2.21 11.02
N LEU A 228 3.12 1.09 11.64
CA LEU A 228 2.30 1.06 12.86
C LEU A 228 2.97 1.83 14.00
N SER A 229 4.29 1.69 14.17
CA SER A 229 5.04 2.50 15.14
C SER A 229 4.88 4.01 14.85
N GLY A 230 4.92 4.37 13.56
CA GLY A 230 4.77 5.73 13.06
C GLY A 230 3.40 6.34 13.28
N ASN A 231 2.38 5.54 13.61
CA ASN A 231 1.10 6.09 14.04
C ASN A 231 1.23 6.85 15.36
N TYR A 232 2.26 6.57 16.15
CA TYR A 232 2.41 7.10 17.51
C TYR A 232 3.70 7.90 17.70
N ASP A 233 4.83 7.39 17.20
CA ASP A 233 6.14 7.92 17.58
C ASP A 233 6.49 9.30 16.97
N TYR A 234 5.84 9.71 15.88
CA TYR A 234 5.96 11.08 15.38
C TYR A 234 5.34 12.11 16.33
N ASP A 235 4.32 11.70 17.09
CA ASP A 235 3.55 12.53 18.01
C ASP A 235 3.72 12.08 19.47
N LEU A 236 4.84 11.42 19.78
CA LEU A 236 5.05 10.74 21.07
C LEU A 236 4.85 11.68 22.28
N GLY A 237 5.22 12.95 22.14
CA GLY A 237 5.00 13.96 23.18
C GLY A 237 3.52 14.12 23.55
N HIS A 238 2.61 14.12 22.57
CA HIS A 238 1.17 14.18 22.82
C HIS A 238 0.71 12.96 23.63
N TRP A 239 1.11 11.76 23.22
CA TRP A 239 0.79 10.50 23.91
C TRP A 239 1.29 10.47 25.35
N GLN A 240 2.53 10.92 25.57
CA GLN A 240 3.12 11.01 26.91
C GLN A 240 2.40 12.03 27.80
N MET A 241 2.01 13.18 27.27
CA MET A 241 1.22 14.17 28.01
C MET A 241 -0.13 13.62 28.46
N MET A 242 -0.75 12.74 27.67
CA MET A 242 -1.98 12.04 28.03
C MET A 242 -1.77 10.91 29.05
N GLY A 243 -0.52 10.54 29.35
CA GLY A 243 -0.20 9.40 30.22
C GLY A 243 -0.58 8.05 29.61
N VAL A 244 -0.70 7.96 28.27
CA VAL A 244 -1.10 6.75 27.55
C VAL A 244 0.14 6.08 26.93
N GLY A 245 0.38 4.82 27.28
CA GLY A 245 1.40 4.01 26.64
C GLY A 245 1.00 3.63 25.21
N VAL A 246 1.96 3.54 24.29
CA VAL A 246 1.72 3.30 22.86
C VAL A 246 2.63 2.19 22.30
N PRO A 247 2.20 1.45 21.25
CA PRO A 247 2.95 0.32 20.68
C PRO A 247 4.06 0.77 19.70
N ALA A 248 4.88 1.74 20.13
CA ALA A 248 6.01 2.24 19.37
C ALA A 248 7.22 1.29 19.50
N LEU A 249 7.98 1.17 18.40
CA LEU A 249 9.22 0.42 18.34
C LEU A 249 10.40 1.27 18.83
N ASP A 250 11.42 0.62 19.38
CA ASP A 250 12.66 1.28 19.70
C ASP A 250 13.56 1.50 18.45
N LEU A 251 14.65 2.24 18.63
CA LEU A 251 15.57 2.56 17.53
C LEU A 251 16.29 1.34 16.96
N HIS A 252 16.52 0.31 17.76
CA HIS A 252 17.18 -0.92 17.33
C HIS A 252 16.23 -1.76 16.47
N GLU A 253 14.98 -1.90 16.89
CA GLU A 253 13.91 -2.56 16.13
C GLU A 253 13.65 -1.85 14.78
N ILE A 254 13.59 -0.51 14.80
CA ILE A 254 13.46 0.30 13.57
C ILE A 254 14.63 0.05 12.62
N ALA A 255 15.86 -0.01 13.13
CA ALA A 255 17.03 -0.29 12.31
C ALA A 255 17.00 -1.71 11.70
N GLY A 256 16.59 -2.72 12.50
CA GLY A 256 16.46 -4.10 12.02
C GLY A 256 15.40 -4.24 10.91
N HIS A 257 14.25 -3.58 11.04
CA HIS A 257 13.25 -3.55 9.98
C HIS A 257 13.71 -2.79 8.75
N TYR A 258 14.42 -1.66 8.92
CA TYR A 258 15.00 -0.92 7.81
C TYR A 258 15.97 -1.79 6.99
N ASP A 259 16.90 -2.48 7.65
CA ASP A 259 17.88 -3.35 6.99
C ASP A 259 17.21 -4.52 6.27
N THR A 260 16.16 -5.09 6.88
CA THR A 260 15.34 -6.14 6.27
C THR A 260 14.68 -5.61 5.00
N ILE A 261 14.03 -4.43 5.03
CA ILE A 261 13.37 -3.85 3.85
C ILE A 261 14.37 -3.68 2.71
N VAL A 262 15.48 -2.98 2.97
CA VAL A 262 16.47 -2.65 1.94
C VAL A 262 17.09 -3.91 1.32
N THR A 263 17.44 -4.89 2.16
CA THR A 263 18.08 -6.13 1.69
C THR A 263 17.11 -6.97 0.88
N THR A 264 15.89 -7.16 1.39
CA THR A 264 14.85 -7.94 0.70
C THR A 264 14.42 -7.27 -0.61
N VAL A 265 14.23 -5.95 -0.64
CA VAL A 265 13.89 -5.24 -1.89
C VAL A 265 15.00 -5.37 -2.92
N ARG A 266 16.26 -5.21 -2.51
CA ARG A 266 17.41 -5.37 -3.42
C ARG A 266 17.46 -6.77 -4.00
N GLU A 267 17.28 -7.79 -3.17
CA GLU A 267 17.22 -9.20 -3.61
C GLU A 267 16.04 -9.44 -4.56
N SER A 268 14.83 -8.97 -4.21
CA SER A 268 13.63 -9.16 -5.02
C SER A 268 13.77 -8.51 -6.40
N LEU A 269 14.23 -7.27 -6.47
CA LEU A 269 14.43 -6.57 -7.75
C LEU A 269 15.47 -7.27 -8.63
N ALA A 270 16.45 -7.95 -8.04
CA ALA A 270 17.51 -8.63 -8.78
C ALA A 270 17.16 -10.06 -9.21
N THR A 271 16.33 -10.76 -8.45
CA THR A 271 16.19 -12.23 -8.57
C THR A 271 14.77 -12.74 -8.83
N THR A 272 13.76 -11.86 -8.83
CA THR A 272 12.36 -12.24 -8.95
C THR A 272 11.65 -11.57 -10.12
N SER A 273 10.44 -12.04 -10.43
CA SER A 273 9.52 -11.45 -11.39
C SER A 273 8.51 -10.50 -10.75
N LEU A 274 8.64 -10.23 -9.44
CA LEU A 274 7.76 -9.31 -8.73
C LEU A 274 7.82 -7.92 -9.35
N SER A 275 6.66 -7.31 -9.54
CA SER A 275 6.57 -5.95 -10.04
C SER A 275 7.29 -4.98 -9.10
N PRO A 276 8.24 -4.15 -9.59
CA PRO A 276 8.93 -3.14 -8.78
C PRO A 276 7.97 -2.20 -8.02
N LEU A 277 6.77 -2.01 -8.57
CA LEU A 277 5.72 -1.18 -7.99
C LEU A 277 5.30 -1.64 -6.57
N LEU A 278 5.37 -2.94 -6.28
CA LEU A 278 5.04 -3.50 -4.96
C LEU A 278 5.99 -3.01 -3.86
N PHE A 279 7.17 -2.49 -4.21
CA PHE A 279 8.16 -2.01 -3.26
C PHE A 279 8.08 -0.51 -2.97
N LEU A 280 7.16 0.24 -3.58
CA LEU A 280 6.99 1.68 -3.29
C LEU A 280 6.64 1.93 -1.82
N PHE A 281 5.63 1.24 -1.30
CA PHE A 281 5.21 1.40 0.10
C PHE A 281 6.37 1.09 1.07
N PRO A 282 7.03 -0.09 1.00
CA PRO A 282 8.12 -0.38 1.91
C PRO A 282 9.29 0.60 1.83
N LEU A 283 9.67 1.02 0.62
CA LEU A 283 10.75 1.99 0.44
C LEU A 283 10.37 3.38 0.96
N ARG A 284 9.11 3.80 0.80
CA ARG A 284 8.61 5.04 1.39
C ARG A 284 8.73 5.01 2.91
N VAL A 285 8.29 3.93 3.57
CA VAL A 285 8.39 3.80 5.03
C VAL A 285 9.84 3.75 5.50
N ALA A 286 10.70 2.95 4.87
CA ALA A 286 12.11 2.89 5.20
C ALA A 286 12.78 4.26 5.01
N GLY A 287 12.47 4.96 3.92
CA GLY A 287 12.96 6.30 3.61
C GLY A 287 12.53 7.34 4.64
N ALA A 288 11.27 7.33 5.08
CA ALA A 288 10.77 8.25 6.10
C ALA A 288 11.50 8.08 7.45
N ARG A 289 12.08 6.90 7.70
CA ARG A 289 12.87 6.58 8.89
C ARG A 289 14.39 6.67 8.68
N ALA A 290 14.86 6.97 7.46
CA ALA A 290 16.28 7.06 7.14
C ALA A 290 16.90 8.33 7.72
N ARG A 291 17.61 8.21 8.84
CA ARG A 291 18.24 9.34 9.55
C ARG A 291 19.64 9.65 9.05
N GLN A 292 20.33 8.65 8.49
CA GLN A 292 21.72 8.79 8.06
C GLN A 292 21.82 8.95 6.54
N ALA A 293 22.79 9.73 6.06
CA ALA A 293 22.93 10.03 4.63
C ALA A 293 23.09 8.76 3.76
N TRP A 294 23.80 7.73 4.27
CA TRP A 294 23.94 6.46 3.56
C TRP A 294 22.60 5.70 3.47
N GLN A 295 21.75 5.77 4.50
CA GLN A 295 20.42 5.15 4.47
C GLN A 295 19.56 5.83 3.40
N GLN A 296 19.56 7.17 3.39
CA GLN A 296 18.86 7.97 2.39
C GLN A 296 19.31 7.62 0.98
N HIS A 297 20.63 7.53 0.75
CA HIS A 297 21.20 7.16 -0.54
C HIS A 297 20.74 5.77 -1.01
N VAL A 298 20.77 4.78 -0.10
CA VAL A 298 20.35 3.42 -0.43
C VAL A 298 18.86 3.33 -0.82
N VAL A 299 17.99 4.04 -0.09
CA VAL A 299 16.55 4.08 -0.44
C VAL A 299 16.35 4.77 -1.79
N MET A 300 17.07 5.87 -2.06
CA MET A 300 17.00 6.58 -3.33
C MET A 300 17.42 5.69 -4.50
N ASP A 301 18.50 4.93 -4.37
CA ASP A 301 18.95 4.01 -5.42
C ASP A 301 17.90 2.94 -5.74
N LEU A 302 17.23 2.39 -4.72
CA LEU A 302 16.15 1.41 -4.91
C LEU A 302 14.92 2.05 -5.55
N LEU A 303 14.53 3.26 -5.14
CA LEU A 303 13.43 4.00 -5.78
C LEU A 303 13.75 4.36 -7.23
N GLN A 304 14.99 4.70 -7.56
CA GLN A 304 15.42 4.92 -8.95
C GLN A 304 15.32 3.63 -9.79
N GLN A 305 15.49 2.45 -9.20
CA GLN A 305 15.24 1.19 -9.91
C GLN A 305 13.75 0.99 -10.20
N VAL A 306 12.86 1.30 -9.25
CA VAL A 306 11.40 1.26 -9.48
C VAL A 306 11.00 2.26 -10.56
N ARG A 307 11.58 3.47 -10.52
CA ARG A 307 11.34 4.57 -11.46
C ARG A 307 11.57 4.18 -12.93
N LYS A 308 12.48 3.25 -13.21
CA LYS A 308 12.75 2.77 -14.58
C LYS A 308 11.50 2.23 -15.29
N GLN A 309 10.53 1.72 -14.54
CA GLN A 309 9.28 1.18 -15.07
C GLN A 309 8.04 1.97 -14.62
N PHE A 310 8.11 2.62 -13.47
CA PHE A 310 6.97 3.32 -12.85
C PHE A 310 7.35 4.75 -12.49
N ALA A 311 6.94 5.71 -13.32
CA ALA A 311 7.21 7.13 -13.12
C ALA A 311 6.76 7.64 -11.73
N VAL A 312 5.69 7.06 -11.16
CA VAL A 312 5.18 7.40 -9.82
C VAL A 312 6.22 7.34 -8.69
N ALA A 313 7.34 6.62 -8.88
CA ALA A 313 8.44 6.62 -7.92
C ALA A 313 9.00 8.04 -7.66
N ASP A 314 8.87 8.95 -8.64
CA ASP A 314 9.28 10.35 -8.50
C ASP A 314 8.49 11.09 -7.40
N ALA A 315 7.21 10.77 -7.19
CA ALA A 315 6.44 11.33 -6.07
C ALA A 315 7.03 10.94 -4.72
N MET A 316 7.42 9.67 -4.54
CA MET A 316 8.04 9.19 -3.30
C MET A 316 9.41 9.82 -3.08
N ILE A 317 10.22 9.93 -4.14
CA ILE A 317 11.53 10.58 -4.10
C ILE A 317 11.40 12.05 -3.66
N LEU A 318 10.45 12.77 -4.24
CA LEU A 318 10.20 14.18 -3.91
C LEU A 318 9.75 14.34 -2.45
N GLU A 319 8.78 13.52 -2.01
CA GLU A 319 8.30 13.51 -0.62
C GLU A 319 9.44 13.28 0.37
N LEU A 320 10.22 12.21 0.18
CA LEU A 320 11.31 11.84 1.08
C LEU A 320 12.42 12.91 1.13
N THR A 321 12.75 13.52 -0.01
CA THR A 321 13.70 14.63 -0.06
C THR A 321 13.23 15.82 0.79
N GLY A 322 11.92 16.10 0.76
CA GLY A 322 11.29 17.10 1.63
C GLY A 322 11.41 16.74 3.10
N VAL A 323 11.06 15.51 3.48
CA VAL A 323 11.18 15.00 4.87
C VAL A 323 12.61 15.14 5.40
N TRP A 324 13.61 14.72 4.63
CA TRP A 324 15.01 14.79 5.05
C TRP A 324 15.54 16.22 5.14
N SER A 325 15.03 17.13 4.32
CA SER A 325 15.41 18.54 4.37
C SER A 325 14.85 19.23 5.62
N SER A 326 13.58 18.98 5.95
CA SER A 326 12.95 19.52 7.16
C SER A 326 13.59 19.00 8.44
N SER A 327 13.97 17.71 8.48
CA SER A 327 14.64 17.12 9.64
C SER A 327 16.05 17.70 9.89
N ARG A 328 16.71 18.24 8.87
CA ARG A 328 18.02 18.91 9.00
C ARG A 328 17.88 20.36 9.48
N ALA A 329 16.73 20.99 9.25
CA ALA A 329 16.47 22.36 9.70
C ALA A 329 16.03 22.44 11.18
N SER A 330 15.62 21.30 11.77
CA SER A 330 15.24 21.18 13.19
C SER A 330 16.37 20.70 14.11
N MET A 331 17.59 20.52 13.59
CA MET A 331 18.82 20.25 14.35
C MET A 331 19.70 21.49 14.38
#